data_AF-A0A2R6QGG0-F1
#
_entry.id   AF-A0A2R6QGG0-F1
#
_cell.length_a   1.000
_cell.length_b   1.000
_cell.length_c   1.000
_cell.angle_alpha   90.00
_cell.angle_beta   90.00
_cell.angle_gamma   90.00
#
_symmetry.space_group_name_H-M   'P 1'
#
loop_
_entity.id
_entity.type
_entity.pdbx_description
1 polymer ?
#
loop_
_entity_poly.entity_id
_entity_poly.type
_entity_poly.pdbx_seq_one_letter_code
_entity_poly.pdbx_strand_id
1 'polypeptide(L)'
;MNTVTVEFTSRETIKTSSPTPHSLRNFKLSLLDQLSHPVYVPFIFFYAPAKNSKLNPTDRIAQIKTSLSEILTRFYPVSGRLKDNSLIDCNNEGDFLGAKASCSLPEVLRQPEPNVLNNFLRQGYGTKSPTEFQLAAQVNTISCGVIAIGVCFLHKIFDGSMIGSFINGWAAMARGSGESVTPIFSGASLFPPRDLPGLFPSNSPSNILKAKCMTKRFVFDGSSIALFKRKSSHQVWFGPTNSH
;
A
#
# COMPACT_ATOMS: atom_id res chain seq x y z
N MET A 1 -12.51 -7.86 24.36
CA MET A 1 -12.33 -7.29 23.01
C MET A 1 -11.04 -6.49 23.03
N ASN A 2 -10.17 -6.65 22.03
CA ASN A 2 -8.95 -5.85 21.94
C ASN A 2 -9.35 -4.40 21.62
N THR A 3 -9.36 -3.53 22.62
CA THR A 3 -9.66 -2.11 22.40
C THR A 3 -8.38 -1.41 21.95
N VAL A 4 -8.41 -0.84 20.75
CA VAL A 4 -7.35 0.05 20.23
C VAL A 4 -7.91 1.46 20.21
N THR A 5 -7.26 2.38 20.92
CA THR A 5 -7.58 3.80 20.85
C THR A 5 -6.50 4.50 20.04
N VAL A 6 -6.90 5.33 19.07
CA VAL A 6 -5.96 6.09 18.23
C VAL A 6 -6.26 7.59 18.36
N GLU A 7 -5.23 8.35 18.70
CA GLU A 7 -5.24 9.80 18.79
C GLU A 7 -4.37 10.36 17.65
N PHE A 8 -4.93 11.22 16.81
CA PHE A 8 -4.18 11.84 15.71
C PHE A 8 -3.33 12.99 16.25
N THR A 9 -2.03 12.95 15.95
CA THR A 9 -1.06 13.93 16.46
C THR A 9 -0.64 14.94 15.40
N SER A 10 -0.64 14.57 14.12
CA SER A 10 -0.40 15.51 13.02
C SER A 10 -1.02 15.02 11.72
N ARG A 11 -1.34 15.96 10.82
CA ARG A 11 -1.76 15.70 9.43
C ARG A 11 -0.97 16.61 8.51
N GLU A 12 -0.27 16.02 7.54
CA GLU A 12 0.69 16.73 6.71
C GLU A 12 0.61 16.25 5.26
N THR A 13 0.77 17.20 4.33
CA THR A 13 1.06 16.89 2.93
C THR A 13 2.57 16.82 2.75
N ILE A 14 3.09 15.65 2.43
CA ILE A 14 4.52 15.45 2.17
C ILE A 14 4.81 15.84 0.73
N LYS A 15 5.65 16.87 0.56
CA LYS A 15 6.16 17.26 -0.75
C LYS A 15 7.30 16.35 -1.18
N THR A 16 7.45 16.13 -2.48
CA THR A 16 8.64 15.46 -3.02
C THR A 16 9.90 16.28 -2.69
N SER A 17 11.03 15.60 -2.53
CA SER A 17 12.31 16.26 -2.21
C SER A 17 12.84 17.13 -3.34
N SER A 18 12.44 16.84 -4.58
CA SER A 18 12.65 17.73 -5.73
C SER A 18 11.38 17.79 -6.60
N PRO A 19 11.14 18.90 -7.31
CA PRO A 19 9.93 19.06 -8.11
C PRO A 19 9.95 18.14 -9.32
N THR A 20 8.80 17.50 -9.62
CA THR A 20 8.60 16.78 -10.88
C THR A 20 8.81 17.74 -12.06
N PRO A 21 9.68 17.40 -13.04
CA PRO A 21 9.84 18.19 -14.26
C PRO A 21 8.51 18.43 -14.97
N HIS A 22 8.33 19.60 -15.60
CA HIS A 22 7.07 19.94 -16.28
C HIS A 22 6.68 18.92 -17.36
N SER A 23 7.66 18.33 -18.05
CA SER A 23 7.43 17.27 -19.04
C SER A 23 6.84 15.97 -18.45
N LEU A 24 7.02 15.74 -17.14
CA LEU A 24 6.53 14.57 -16.42
C LEU A 24 5.27 14.87 -15.58
N ARG A 25 4.74 16.10 -15.67
CA ARG A 25 3.60 16.54 -14.88
C ARG A 25 2.35 15.68 -15.10
N ASN A 26 2.12 15.26 -16.34
CA ASN A 26 0.98 14.42 -16.71
C ASN A 26 1.45 13.00 -16.95
N PHE A 27 1.26 12.13 -15.96
CA PHE A 27 1.54 10.71 -16.12
C PHE A 27 0.34 10.02 -16.78
N LYS A 28 0.54 9.46 -17.98
CA LYS A 28 -0.52 8.74 -18.70
C LYS A 28 -0.67 7.33 -18.14
N LEU A 29 -1.91 6.95 -17.84
CA LEU A 29 -2.23 5.57 -17.47
C LEU A 29 -2.10 4.66 -18.69
N SER A 30 -1.67 3.42 -18.46
CA SER A 30 -1.73 2.35 -19.46
C SER A 30 -3.14 1.77 -19.54
N LEU A 31 -3.42 0.98 -20.58
CA LEU A 31 -4.68 0.23 -20.66
C LEU A 31 -4.90 -0.66 -19.42
N LEU A 32 -3.85 -1.27 -18.89
CA LEU A 32 -3.96 -2.13 -17.71
C LEU A 32 -4.32 -1.32 -16.45
N ASP A 33 -3.73 -0.13 -16.31
CA ASP A 33 -4.07 0.80 -15.25
C ASP A 33 -5.53 1.25 -15.37
N GLN A 34 -6.02 1.54 -16.59
CA GLN A 34 -7.42 1.94 -16.84
C GLN A 34 -8.41 0.85 -16.43
N LEU A 35 -8.06 -0.43 -16.63
CA LEU A 35 -8.86 -1.60 -16.25
C LEU A 35 -8.81 -1.91 -14.74
N SER A 36 -7.85 -1.35 -14.01
CA SER A 36 -7.74 -1.54 -12.56
C SER A 36 -8.86 -0.83 -11.80
N HIS A 37 -9.33 -1.45 -10.71
CA HIS A 37 -10.37 -0.88 -9.87
C HIS A 37 -9.80 0.24 -8.98
N PRO A 38 -10.54 1.34 -8.75
CA PRO A 38 -10.12 2.42 -7.86
C PRO A 38 -10.34 2.04 -6.38
N VAL A 39 -9.65 1.00 -5.92
CA VAL A 39 -9.69 0.53 -4.54
C VAL A 39 -8.33 0.73 -3.87
N TYR A 40 -8.35 0.96 -2.56
CA TYR A 40 -7.12 1.04 -1.78
C TYR A 40 -6.70 -0.35 -1.32
N VAL A 41 -5.42 -0.66 -1.51
CA VAL A 41 -4.77 -1.87 -1.02
C VAL A 41 -3.99 -1.51 0.25
N PRO A 42 -4.45 -1.95 1.45
CA PRO A 42 -3.81 -1.61 2.70
C PRO A 42 -2.70 -2.58 3.09
N PHE A 43 -1.63 -2.05 3.69
CA PHE A 43 -0.57 -2.80 4.35
C PHE A 43 -0.27 -2.18 5.71
N ILE A 44 0.03 -3.03 6.70
CA ILE A 44 0.42 -2.59 8.04
C ILE A 44 1.70 -3.32 8.43
N PHE A 45 2.71 -2.56 8.82
CA PHE A 45 3.99 -3.06 9.30
C PHE A 45 4.18 -2.69 10.77
N PHE A 46 4.40 -3.69 11.62
CA PHE A 46 4.66 -3.50 13.04
C PHE A 46 6.15 -3.67 13.33
N TYR A 47 6.77 -2.67 13.94
CA TYR A 47 8.18 -2.63 14.28
C TYR A 47 8.36 -2.50 15.79
N ALA A 48 9.06 -3.47 16.36
CA ALA A 48 9.52 -3.38 17.74
C ALA A 48 10.62 -2.31 17.87
N PRO A 49 10.76 -1.68 19.05
CA PRO A 49 11.87 -0.78 19.31
C PRO A 49 13.20 -1.52 19.12
N ALA A 50 14.11 -0.91 18.33
CA ALA A 50 15.44 -1.46 18.13
C ALA A 50 16.27 -1.34 19.42
N LYS A 51 16.81 -2.47 19.91
CA LYS A 51 17.54 -2.57 21.19
C LYS A 51 18.74 -1.60 21.32
N ASN A 52 19.37 -1.23 20.21
CA ASN A 52 20.58 -0.40 20.16
C ASN A 52 20.39 0.95 19.45
N SER A 53 19.14 1.36 19.19
CA SER A 53 18.90 2.60 18.46
C SER A 53 19.00 3.82 19.38
N LYS A 54 19.86 4.77 19.01
CA LYS A 54 19.97 6.07 19.67
C LYS A 54 18.86 7.06 19.29
N LEU A 55 18.13 6.79 18.20
CA LEU A 55 17.06 7.66 17.71
C LEU A 55 15.84 7.60 18.62
N ASN A 56 15.45 8.77 19.13
CA ASN A 56 14.20 8.94 19.86
C ASN A 56 12.99 8.80 18.90
N PRO A 57 11.76 8.65 19.41
CA PRO A 57 10.57 8.49 18.56
C PRO A 57 10.34 9.63 17.55
N THR A 58 10.63 10.88 17.94
CA THR A 58 10.47 12.06 17.08
C THR A 58 11.43 12.01 15.89
N ASP A 59 12.70 11.68 16.15
CA ASP A 59 13.73 11.59 15.10
C ASP A 59 13.39 10.47 14.09
N ARG A 60 12.82 9.35 14.58
CA ARG A 60 12.36 8.26 13.71
C ARG A 60 11.21 8.70 12.80
N ILE A 61 10.23 9.44 13.34
CA ILE A 61 9.14 9.97 12.53
C ILE A 61 9.68 10.95 11.49
N ALA A 62 10.61 11.83 11.87
CA ALA A 62 11.28 12.74 10.94
C ALA A 62 12.01 11.98 9.82
N GLN A 63 12.77 10.93 10.17
CA GLN A 63 13.43 10.05 9.20
C GLN A 63 12.44 9.37 8.24
N ILE A 64 11.30 8.88 8.75
CA ILE A 64 10.24 8.28 7.93
C ILE A 64 9.66 9.31 6.95
N LYS A 65 9.43 10.55 7.39
CA LYS A 65 8.91 11.64 6.54
C LYS A 65 9.91 12.05 5.47
N THR A 66 11.18 12.26 5.84
CA THR A 66 12.24 12.65 4.89
C THR A 66 12.42 11.57 3.82
N SER A 67 12.55 10.30 4.24
CA SER A 67 12.66 9.20 3.28
C SER A 67 11.42 9.00 2.42
N LEU A 68 10.22 9.33 2.93
CA LEU A 68 8.99 9.31 2.13
C LEU A 68 9.03 10.42 1.06
N SER A 69 9.46 11.63 1.43
CA SER A 69 9.66 12.74 0.50
C SER A 69 10.63 12.37 -0.63
N GLU A 70 11.74 11.70 -0.31
CA GLU A 70 12.75 11.27 -1.27
C GLU A 70 12.27 10.14 -2.19
N ILE A 71 11.59 9.12 -1.67
CA ILE A 71 11.11 8.01 -2.49
C ILE A 71 9.96 8.46 -3.42
N LEU A 72 9.12 9.39 -2.96
CA LEU A 72 8.06 9.99 -3.79
C LEU A 72 8.64 10.76 -4.98
N THR A 73 9.82 11.38 -4.85
CA THR A 73 10.52 11.99 -6.00
C THR A 73 10.82 10.98 -7.10
N ARG A 74 11.24 9.77 -6.72
CA ARG A 74 11.58 8.71 -7.68
C ARG A 74 10.33 8.06 -8.26
N PHE A 75 9.35 7.83 -7.41
CA PHE A 75 8.04 7.33 -7.78
C PHE A 75 7.07 8.48 -8.00
N TYR A 76 7.45 9.45 -8.85
CA TYR A 76 6.74 10.72 -9.01
C TYR A 76 5.22 10.60 -9.27
N PRO A 77 4.69 9.60 -10.02
CA PRO A 77 3.23 9.49 -10.21
C PRO A 77 2.47 9.24 -8.91
N VAL A 78 3.12 8.67 -7.89
CA VAL A 78 2.53 8.40 -6.58
C VAL A 78 2.21 9.70 -5.84
N SER A 79 2.97 10.76 -6.12
CA SER A 79 2.77 12.09 -5.56
C SER A 79 1.78 12.95 -6.37
N GLY A 80 0.82 12.32 -7.05
CA GLY A 80 -0.16 12.97 -7.90
C GLY A 80 -1.63 12.73 -7.50
N ARG A 81 -2.54 13.21 -8.36
CA ARG A 81 -3.97 12.96 -8.28
C ARG A 81 -4.49 12.34 -9.56
N LEU A 82 -5.34 11.32 -9.42
CA LEU A 82 -6.01 10.71 -10.56
C LEU A 82 -6.94 11.75 -11.21
N LYS A 83 -6.85 11.89 -12.53
CA LYS A 83 -7.75 12.71 -13.34
C LYS A 83 -8.39 11.82 -14.41
N ASP A 84 -9.72 11.73 -14.38
CA ASP A 84 -10.55 11.14 -15.43
C ASP A 84 -10.11 9.76 -15.94
N ASN A 85 -9.84 8.80 -15.04
CA ASN A 85 -9.43 7.41 -15.30
C ASN A 85 -8.37 7.22 -16.42
N SER A 86 -7.59 8.24 -16.75
CA SER A 86 -6.73 8.26 -17.94
C SER A 86 -5.36 8.85 -17.66
N LEU A 87 -5.26 9.77 -16.70
CA LEU A 87 -4.00 10.38 -16.33
C LEU A 87 -3.90 10.64 -14.84
N ILE A 88 -2.67 10.88 -14.37
CA ILE A 88 -2.38 11.42 -13.05
C ILE A 88 -1.72 12.78 -13.22
N ASP A 89 -2.27 13.78 -12.52
CA ASP A 89 -1.65 15.08 -12.33
C ASP A 89 -0.61 14.98 -11.20
N CYS A 90 0.67 14.90 -11.55
CA CYS A 90 1.79 14.75 -10.62
C CYS A 90 2.05 16.07 -9.89
N ASN A 91 1.24 16.35 -8.87
CA ASN A 91 1.25 17.61 -8.13
C ASN A 91 2.29 17.71 -7.00
N ASN A 92 3.18 16.72 -6.88
CA ASN A 92 4.26 16.62 -5.90
C ASN A 92 3.74 16.51 -4.46
N GLU A 93 2.57 15.91 -4.24
CA GLU A 93 1.92 15.82 -2.91
C GLU A 93 1.55 14.39 -2.53
N GLY A 94 2.08 13.92 -1.40
CA GLY A 94 1.66 12.70 -0.70
C GLY A 94 0.93 12.99 0.62
N ASP A 95 0.12 12.04 1.11
CA ASP A 95 -0.59 12.15 2.39
C ASP A 95 0.18 11.45 3.51
N PHE A 96 0.31 12.14 4.65
CA PHE A 96 0.92 11.60 5.85
C PHE A 96 0.13 11.99 7.10
N LEU A 97 -0.13 11.00 7.96
CA LEU A 97 -0.78 11.17 9.24
C LEU A 97 0.08 10.61 10.37
N GLY A 98 0.41 11.45 11.36
CA GLY A 98 0.97 11.02 12.63
C GLY A 98 -0.13 10.65 13.62
N ALA A 99 0.06 9.55 14.34
CA ALA A 99 -0.88 9.12 15.38
C ALA A 99 -0.18 8.48 16.58
N LYS A 100 -0.87 8.47 17.71
CA LYS A 100 -0.53 7.72 18.91
C LYS A 100 -1.61 6.68 19.17
N ALA A 101 -1.20 5.42 19.29
CA ALA A 101 -2.11 4.29 19.50
C ALA A 101 -1.86 3.65 20.87
N SER A 102 -2.95 3.38 21.59
CA SER A 102 -2.94 2.71 22.89
C SER A 102 -3.56 1.33 22.72
N CYS A 103 -2.75 0.28 22.79
CA CYS A 103 -3.18 -1.12 22.67
C CYS A 103 -2.13 -2.11 23.16
N SER A 104 -2.56 -3.34 23.48
CA SER A 104 -1.67 -4.49 23.64
C SER A 104 -1.31 -5.08 22.27
N LEU A 105 -0.13 -4.74 21.74
CA LEU A 105 0.32 -5.26 20.44
C LEU A 105 0.33 -6.80 20.38
N PRO A 106 0.82 -7.55 21.39
CA PRO A 106 0.78 -9.01 21.35
C PRO A 106 -0.63 -9.57 21.16
N GLU A 107 -1.64 -8.96 21.80
CA GLU A 107 -3.04 -9.38 21.65
C GLU A 107 -3.57 -9.08 20.23
N VAL A 108 -3.24 -7.90 19.69
CA VAL A 108 -3.57 -7.52 18.31
C VAL A 108 -2.95 -8.49 17.30
N LEU A 109 -1.69 -8.89 17.49
CA LEU A 109 -0.99 -9.81 16.57
C LEU A 109 -1.47 -11.26 16.71
N ARG A 110 -1.91 -11.66 17.91
CA ARG A 110 -2.50 -12.98 18.17
C ARG A 110 -3.83 -13.13 17.42
N GLN A 111 -4.67 -12.11 17.44
CA GLN A 111 -5.96 -12.07 16.76
C GLN A 111 -6.10 -10.78 15.93
N PRO A 112 -5.56 -10.75 14.70
CA PRO A 112 -5.53 -9.57 13.85
C PRO A 112 -6.89 -9.35 13.16
N GLU A 113 -7.89 -8.96 13.96
CA GLU A 113 -9.24 -8.66 13.47
C GLU A 113 -9.22 -7.43 12.56
N PRO A 114 -9.87 -7.45 11.37
CA PRO A 114 -9.83 -6.34 10.42
C PRO A 114 -10.25 -4.99 11.02
N ASN A 115 -11.32 -4.97 11.83
CA ASN A 115 -11.81 -3.74 12.46
C ASN A 115 -10.80 -3.15 13.44
N VAL A 116 -9.97 -3.99 14.07
CA VAL A 116 -8.89 -3.56 14.97
C VAL A 116 -7.72 -3.03 14.15
N LEU A 117 -7.32 -3.75 13.11
CA LEU A 117 -6.22 -3.37 12.22
C LEU A 117 -6.49 -2.05 11.47
N ASN A 118 -7.74 -1.79 11.07
CA ASN A 118 -8.14 -0.56 10.37
C ASN A 118 -7.88 0.72 11.17
N ASN A 119 -7.68 0.64 12.49
CA ASN A 119 -7.29 1.80 13.30
C ASN A 119 -5.87 2.29 12.99
N PHE A 120 -4.98 1.42 12.51
CA PHE A 120 -3.61 1.79 12.14
C PHE A 120 -3.49 2.32 10.71
N LEU A 121 -4.58 2.32 9.95
CA LEU A 121 -4.65 2.74 8.56
C LEU A 121 -5.36 4.09 8.43
N ARG A 122 -4.94 4.85 7.44
CA ARG A 122 -5.56 6.13 7.12
C ARG A 122 -6.96 5.90 6.55
N GLN A 123 -7.99 6.27 7.33
CA GLN A 123 -9.40 6.11 6.95
C GLN A 123 -9.96 7.29 6.15
N GLY A 124 -11.07 7.07 5.45
CA GLY A 124 -11.77 8.11 4.69
C GLY A 124 -11.35 8.24 3.23
N TYR A 125 -10.65 7.23 2.71
CA TYR A 125 -10.39 7.05 1.27
C TYR A 125 -11.31 5.96 0.70
N GLY A 126 -11.70 6.09 -0.57
CA GLY A 126 -12.69 5.23 -1.23
C GLY A 126 -14.15 5.68 -1.04
N THR A 127 -14.38 6.87 -0.49
CA THR A 127 -15.71 7.45 -0.31
C THR A 127 -15.85 8.75 -1.11
N LYS A 128 -16.04 8.62 -2.43
CA LYS A 128 -16.67 9.61 -3.32
C LYS A 128 -15.90 10.90 -3.64
N SER A 129 -14.57 10.89 -3.83
CA SER A 129 -13.90 12.05 -4.46
C SER A 129 -12.90 11.64 -5.55
N PRO A 130 -12.88 12.33 -6.72
CA PRO A 130 -11.85 12.15 -7.76
C PRO A 130 -10.48 12.77 -7.40
N THR A 131 -10.27 13.23 -6.16
CA THR A 131 -9.04 13.91 -5.71
C THR A 131 -8.27 13.16 -4.63
N GLU A 132 -8.32 11.82 -4.67
CA GLU A 132 -7.66 10.97 -3.70
C GLU A 132 -6.16 10.79 -4.00
N PHE A 133 -5.34 10.72 -2.94
CA PHE A 133 -3.89 10.54 -3.03
C PHE A 133 -3.57 9.13 -3.54
N GLN A 134 -2.57 8.96 -4.41
CA GLN A 134 -2.22 7.59 -4.85
C GLN A 134 -1.66 6.72 -3.72
N LEU A 135 -1.12 7.36 -2.67
CA LEU A 135 -0.64 6.74 -1.45
C LEU A 135 -1.11 7.56 -0.24
N ALA A 136 -1.59 6.87 0.78
CA ALA A 136 -1.80 7.45 2.10
C ALA A 136 -1.01 6.70 3.16
N ALA A 137 -0.22 7.40 3.97
CA ALA A 137 0.58 6.83 5.05
C ALA A 137 0.09 7.29 6.43
N GLN A 138 -0.01 6.36 7.37
CA GLN A 138 -0.27 6.63 8.78
C GLN A 138 0.83 5.99 9.64
N VAL A 139 1.54 6.81 10.42
CA VAL A 139 2.57 6.34 11.35
C VAL A 139 2.03 6.43 12.76
N ASN A 140 1.93 5.27 13.40
CA ASN A 140 1.36 5.11 14.73
C ASN A 140 2.48 4.82 15.73
N THR A 141 2.65 5.71 16.70
CA THR A 141 3.49 5.43 17.87
C THR A 141 2.66 4.66 18.91
N ILE A 142 3.15 3.51 19.34
CA ILE A 142 2.54 2.67 20.37
C ILE A 142 3.41 2.74 21.63
N SER A 143 2.87 2.34 22.78
CA SER A 143 3.62 2.23 24.04
C SER A 143 4.96 1.50 23.88
N CYS A 144 5.96 1.93 24.65
CA CYS A 144 7.31 1.35 24.67
C CYS A 144 8.10 1.51 23.35
N GLY A 145 7.77 2.49 22.51
CA GLY A 145 8.56 2.83 21.31
C GLY A 145 8.33 1.90 20.12
N VAL A 146 7.27 1.09 20.16
CA VAL A 146 6.78 0.35 18.99
C VAL A 146 6.22 1.34 17.97
N ILE A 147 6.48 1.07 16.68
CA ILE A 147 5.90 1.84 15.57
C ILE A 147 5.07 0.90 14.69
N ALA A 148 3.85 1.30 14.36
CA ALA A 148 3.07 0.67 13.30
C ALA A 148 2.93 1.63 12.11
N ILE A 149 3.39 1.21 10.93
CA ILE A 149 3.29 1.99 9.70
C ILE A 149 2.16 1.37 8.87
N GLY A 150 1.05 2.08 8.76
CA GLY A 150 -0.04 1.77 7.84
C GLY A 150 0.15 2.52 6.52
N VAL A 151 0.02 1.83 5.39
CA VAL A 151 0.02 2.44 4.07
C VAL A 151 -1.12 1.90 3.23
N CYS A 152 -1.78 2.79 2.49
CA CYS A 152 -2.85 2.45 1.56
C CYS A 152 -2.43 2.92 0.16
N PHE A 153 -2.41 1.99 -0.80
CA PHE A 153 -2.07 2.27 -2.20
C PHE A 153 -3.33 2.26 -3.06
N LEU A 154 -3.56 3.29 -3.87
CA LEU A 154 -4.64 3.24 -4.86
C LEU A 154 -4.24 2.26 -5.97
N HIS A 155 -4.99 1.16 -6.13
CA HIS A 155 -4.64 0.06 -7.05
C HIS A 155 -4.56 0.49 -8.54
N LYS A 156 -4.98 1.71 -8.87
CA LYS A 156 -4.93 2.27 -10.24
C LYS A 156 -3.55 2.25 -10.88
N ILE A 157 -2.48 2.50 -10.12
CA ILE A 157 -1.09 2.50 -10.63
C ILE A 157 -0.16 1.55 -9.87
N PHE A 158 -0.74 0.74 -8.99
CA PHE A 158 -0.02 -0.14 -8.10
C PHE A 158 -0.48 -1.57 -8.31
N ASP A 159 0.40 -2.39 -8.88
CA ASP A 159 0.33 -3.84 -8.73
C ASP A 159 1.21 -4.29 -7.55
N GLY A 160 1.21 -5.60 -7.26
CA GLY A 160 2.02 -6.15 -6.16
C GLY A 160 3.53 -5.90 -6.32
N SER A 161 4.05 -5.87 -7.54
CA SER A 161 5.47 -5.64 -7.83
C SER A 161 5.87 -4.18 -7.60
N MET A 162 5.03 -3.24 -8.04
CA MET A 162 5.24 -1.80 -7.81
C MET A 162 5.16 -1.49 -6.31
N ILE A 163 4.19 -2.07 -5.59
CA ILE A 163 4.07 -1.92 -4.13
C ILE A 163 5.33 -2.43 -3.42
N GLY A 164 5.76 -3.66 -3.75
CA GLY A 164 6.98 -4.24 -3.18
C GLY A 164 8.22 -3.40 -3.45
N SER A 165 8.38 -2.91 -4.69
CA SER A 165 9.49 -2.05 -5.08
C SER A 165 9.48 -0.71 -4.35
N PHE A 166 8.31 -0.09 -4.20
CA PHE A 166 8.15 1.16 -3.46
C PHE A 166 8.50 0.99 -1.99
N ILE A 167 7.96 -0.04 -1.32
CA ILE A 167 8.19 -0.28 0.12
C ILE A 167 9.67 -0.61 0.37
N ASN A 168 10.28 -1.46 -0.46
CA ASN A 168 11.70 -1.78 -0.33
C ASN A 168 12.58 -0.55 -0.56
N GLY A 169 12.28 0.24 -1.59
CA GLY A 169 13.00 1.49 -1.89
C GLY A 169 12.85 2.53 -0.77
N TRP A 170 11.63 2.70 -0.24
CA TRP A 170 11.37 3.61 0.87
C TRP A 170 12.16 3.19 2.12
N ALA A 171 12.14 1.90 2.46
CA ALA A 171 12.90 1.37 3.58
C ALA A 171 14.42 1.51 3.37
N ALA A 172 14.92 1.32 2.14
CA ALA A 172 16.33 1.51 1.79
C ALA A 172 16.78 2.97 1.95
N MET A 173 15.94 3.92 1.53
CA MET A 173 16.18 5.36 1.74
C MET A 173 16.14 5.73 3.21
N ALA A 174 15.16 5.23 3.96
CA ALA A 174 15.09 5.46 5.40
C ALA A 174 16.37 5.00 6.12
N ARG A 175 16.97 3.88 5.68
CA ARG A 175 18.24 3.38 6.24
C ARG A 175 19.49 4.13 5.77
N GLY A 176 19.39 5.00 4.76
CA GLY A 176 20.56 5.63 4.14
C GLY A 176 21.49 4.65 3.43
N SER A 177 20.96 3.50 2.98
CA SER A 177 21.76 2.37 2.47
C SER A 177 22.44 2.61 1.11
N GLY A 178 22.17 3.73 0.44
CA GLY A 178 22.67 4.02 -0.92
C GLY A 178 22.02 3.16 -2.02
N GLU A 179 21.29 2.10 -1.66
CA GLU A 179 20.53 1.27 -2.59
C GLU A 179 19.45 2.11 -3.27
N SER A 180 19.55 2.16 -4.61
CA SER A 180 18.74 3.03 -5.43
C SER A 180 17.72 2.23 -6.22
N VAL A 181 16.45 2.32 -5.84
CA VAL A 181 15.35 1.86 -6.70
C VAL A 181 15.00 2.98 -7.68
N THR A 182 15.03 2.66 -8.97
CA THR A 182 14.63 3.56 -10.05
C THR A 182 13.49 2.92 -10.83
N PRO A 183 12.23 3.33 -10.62
CA PRO A 183 11.10 2.78 -11.35
C PRO A 183 11.14 3.19 -12.82
N ILE A 184 10.69 2.28 -13.70
CA ILE A 184 10.50 2.56 -15.14
C ILE A 184 9.02 2.71 -15.41
N PHE A 185 8.64 3.86 -15.95
CA PHE A 185 7.25 4.24 -16.20
C PHE A 185 6.91 4.18 -17.70
N SER A 186 7.04 2.99 -18.30
CA SER A 186 6.81 2.75 -19.74
C SER A 186 5.44 2.12 -20.06
N GLY A 187 4.59 1.91 -19.05
CA GLY A 187 3.33 1.18 -19.19
C GLY A 187 2.43 1.69 -20.32
N ALA A 188 2.20 3.00 -20.40
CA ALA A 188 1.37 3.59 -21.45
C ALA A 188 1.98 3.49 -22.86
N SER A 189 3.30 3.31 -22.98
CA SER A 189 3.94 3.06 -24.28
C SER A 189 3.76 1.61 -24.73
N LEU A 190 3.81 0.66 -23.79
CA LEU A 190 3.66 -0.78 -24.07
C LEU A 190 2.18 -1.17 -24.24
N PHE A 191 1.32 -0.57 -23.44
CA PHE A 191 -0.13 -0.79 -23.45
C PHE A 191 -0.84 0.57 -23.55
N PRO A 192 -0.98 1.12 -24.77
CA PRO A 192 -1.58 2.43 -24.98
C PRO A 192 -2.98 2.53 -24.39
N PRO A 193 -3.32 3.64 -23.70
CA PRO A 193 -4.65 3.85 -23.16
C PRO A 193 -5.68 3.86 -24.29
N ARG A 194 -6.90 3.43 -23.96
CA ARG A 194 -8.06 3.47 -24.86
C ARG A 194 -9.19 4.26 -24.25
N ASP A 195 -10.02 4.83 -25.11
CA ASP A 195 -11.33 5.33 -24.69
C ASP A 195 -12.23 4.13 -24.40
N LEU A 196 -12.56 3.94 -23.12
CA LEU A 196 -13.37 2.83 -22.63
C LEU A 196 -14.70 3.34 -22.05
N PRO A 197 -15.63 3.85 -22.88
CA PRO A 197 -16.92 4.33 -22.39
C PRO A 197 -17.70 3.17 -21.75
N GLY A 198 -18.08 3.32 -20.48
CA GLY A 198 -19.01 2.41 -19.79
C GLY A 198 -18.40 1.20 -19.08
N LEU A 199 -17.10 0.89 -19.23
CA LEU A 199 -16.47 -0.27 -18.57
C LEU A 199 -16.27 -0.07 -17.06
N PHE A 200 -16.14 1.18 -16.60
CA PHE A 200 -16.12 1.52 -15.18
C PHE A 200 -16.84 2.85 -15.00
N PRO A 201 -18.14 2.86 -14.60
CA PRO A 201 -18.78 4.09 -14.18
C PRO A 201 -17.96 4.65 -13.02
N SER A 202 -17.47 5.88 -13.16
CA SER A 202 -16.71 6.64 -12.15
C SER A 202 -17.41 6.72 -10.78
N ASN A 203 -18.68 6.33 -10.73
CA ASN A 203 -19.56 6.39 -9.57
C ASN A 203 -20.23 5.05 -9.22
N SER A 204 -19.81 3.91 -9.79
CA SER A 204 -20.38 2.64 -9.34
C SER A 204 -19.73 2.32 -8.00
N PRO A 205 -20.45 2.40 -6.85
CA PRO A 205 -19.92 1.78 -5.64
C PRO A 205 -19.61 0.34 -6.01
N SER A 206 -18.49 -0.19 -5.54
CA SER A 206 -18.25 -1.63 -5.57
C SER A 206 -19.38 -2.29 -4.78
N ASN A 207 -20.50 -2.57 -5.46
CA ASN A 207 -21.69 -3.25 -4.93
C ASN A 207 -21.35 -4.68 -4.46
N ILE A 208 -20.09 -5.09 -4.64
CA ILE A 208 -19.46 -6.30 -4.14
C ILE A 208 -19.48 -6.37 -2.59
N LEU A 209 -19.64 -5.25 -1.86
CA LEU A 209 -19.54 -5.22 -0.39
C LEU A 209 -20.87 -5.06 0.38
N LYS A 210 -22.02 -5.47 -0.19
CA LYS A 210 -23.27 -5.58 0.60
C LYS A 210 -23.44 -6.91 1.34
N ALA A 211 -22.58 -7.90 1.07
CA ALA A 211 -22.61 -9.17 1.79
C ALA A 211 -21.89 -9.06 3.14
N LYS A 212 -22.46 -9.67 4.19
CA LYS A 212 -21.79 -9.83 5.48
C LYS A 212 -20.61 -10.80 5.31
N CYS A 213 -19.44 -10.26 4.99
CA CYS A 213 -18.21 -11.02 4.83
C CYS A 213 -17.45 -11.09 6.16
N MET A 214 -16.83 -12.23 6.41
CA MET A 214 -15.86 -12.40 7.51
C MET A 214 -14.50 -12.73 6.92
N THR A 215 -13.47 -12.03 7.38
CA THR A 215 -12.09 -12.32 7.02
C THR A 215 -11.46 -13.16 8.12
N LYS A 216 -10.82 -14.29 7.76
CA LYS A 216 -10.05 -15.13 8.68
C LYS A 216 -8.63 -15.29 8.17
N ARG A 217 -7.66 -15.36 9.09
CA ARG A 217 -6.25 -15.63 8.78
C ARG A 217 -5.96 -17.11 8.99
N PHE A 218 -5.54 -17.80 7.94
CA PHE A 218 -5.03 -19.17 7.97
C PHE A 218 -3.51 -19.13 7.78
N VAL A 219 -2.76 -19.80 8.64
CA VAL A 219 -1.29 -19.83 8.60
C VAL A 219 -0.84 -21.23 8.23
N PHE A 220 -0.07 -21.34 7.15
CA PHE A 220 0.57 -22.58 6.72
C PHE A 220 2.06 -22.45 6.98
N ASP A 221 2.57 -23.22 7.95
CA ASP A 221 3.99 -23.24 8.26
C ASP A 221 4.77 -24.12 7.26
N GLY A 222 6.10 -24.12 7.38
CA GLY A 222 6.96 -24.89 6.49
C GLY A 222 6.63 -26.39 6.48
N SER A 223 6.25 -26.94 7.65
CA SER A 223 5.90 -28.35 7.79
C SER A 223 4.59 -28.70 7.07
N SER A 224 3.56 -27.87 7.22
CA SER A 224 2.28 -28.01 6.51
C SER A 224 2.45 -27.90 5.00
N ILE A 225 3.24 -26.92 4.53
CA ILE A 225 3.52 -26.74 3.10
C ILE A 225 4.27 -27.95 2.53
N ALA A 226 5.28 -28.46 3.25
CA ALA A 226 6.03 -29.65 2.82
C ALA A 226 5.13 -30.89 2.75
N LEU A 227 4.22 -31.05 3.70
CA LEU A 227 3.22 -32.11 3.69
C LEU A 227 2.28 -32.01 2.47
N PHE A 228 1.77 -30.81 2.18
CA PHE A 228 0.93 -30.59 0.99
C PHE A 228 1.67 -30.93 -0.30
N LYS A 229 2.90 -30.44 -0.46
CA LYS A 229 3.73 -30.74 -1.64
C LYS A 229 3.90 -32.25 -1.85
N ARG A 230 4.21 -33.00 -0.78
CA ARG A 230 4.35 -34.47 -0.84
C ARG A 230 3.06 -35.14 -1.30
N LYS A 231 1.91 -34.76 -0.73
CA LYS A 231 0.62 -35.34 -1.10
C LYS A 231 0.27 -35.05 -2.57
N SER A 232 0.54 -33.85 -3.05
CA SER A 232 0.33 -33.47 -4.45
C SER A 232 1.23 -34.23 -5.42
N SER A 233 2.49 -34.52 -5.06
CA SER A 233 3.42 -35.28 -5.90
C SER A 233 3.09 -36.78 -6.02
N HIS A 234 2.25 -37.33 -5.12
CA HIS A 234 1.85 -38.74 -5.16
C HIS A 234 0.55 -38.99 -5.96
N GLN A 235 -0.16 -37.96 -6.40
CA GLN A 235 -1.24 -38.08 -7.39
C GLN A 235 -0.64 -37.95 -8.79
N VAL A 236 -0.10 -39.05 -9.31
CA VAL A 236 0.26 -39.15 -10.74
C VAL A 236 -1.04 -39.19 -11.54
N TRP A 237 -1.18 -38.20 -12.43
CA TRP A 237 -2.27 -38.10 -13.40
C TRP A 237 -2.23 -39.31 -14.35
N PHE A 238 -3.23 -40.19 -14.29
CA PHE A 238 -3.44 -41.18 -15.34
C PHE A 238 -3.89 -40.42 -16.61
N GLY A 239 -3.14 -40.59 -17.70
CA GLY A 239 -3.36 -39.95 -19.00
C GLY A 239 -4.72 -40.28 -19.65
N PRO A 240 -4.99 -39.69 -20.83
CA PRO A 240 -6.33 -39.59 -21.39
C PRO A 240 -6.96 -40.96 -21.63
N THR A 241 -8.19 -41.14 -21.13
CA THR A 241 -9.05 -42.24 -21.53
C THR A 241 -9.38 -42.09 -23.01
N ASN A 242 -8.82 -42.96 -23.85
CA ASN A 242 -9.28 -43.15 -25.22
C ASN A 242 -10.76 -43.58 -25.17
N SER A 243 -11.65 -42.71 -25.64
CA SER A 243 -13.03 -43.08 -25.98
C SER A 243 -13.05 -43.58 -27.43
N HIS A 244 -13.46 -44.84 -27.59
CA HIS A 244 -13.90 -45.44 -28.85
C HIS A 244 -15.07 -44.68 -29.47
#